data_AF-A0A402A821-F1
#
_entry.id   AF-A0A402A821-F1
#
_cell.length_a   1.000
_cell.length_b   1.000
_cell.length_c   1.000
_cell.angle_alpha   90.00
_cell.angle_beta   90.00
_cell.angle_gamma   90.00
#
_symmetry.space_group_name_H-M   'P 1'
#
loop_
_entity.id
_entity.type
_entity.pdbx_description
1 polymer ?
#
loop_
_entity_poly.entity_id
_entity_poly.type
_entity_poly.pdbx_seq_one_letter_code
_entity_poly.pdbx_strand_id
1 'polypeptide(L)' 'MTKFEELRTNAGLTITQLSKESDVSRATIEKVEKDLPVRAALAARLCNALSKHLDHQVTYQEVGIRTVR' A
#
# COMPACT_ATOMS: atom_id res chain seq x y z
N MET A 1 -8.72 10.32 -4.21
CA MET A 1 -8.39 9.31 -3.20
C MET A 1 -8.30 7.99 -3.92
N THR A 2 -7.20 7.25 -3.76
CA THR A 2 -7.06 5.92 -4.38
C THR A 2 -7.67 4.85 -3.48
N LYS A 3 -8.06 3.69 -4.03
CA LYS A 3 -8.54 2.57 -3.22
C LYS A 3 -7.51 2.10 -2.19
N PHE A 4 -6.22 2.23 -2.52
CA PHE A 4 -5.13 1.97 -1.57
C PHE A 4 -5.13 2.97 -0.39
N GLU A 5 -5.26 4.27 -0.69
CA GLU A 5 -5.34 5.32 0.34
C GLU A 5 -6.54 5.08 1.27
N GLU A 6 -7.72 4.73 0.72
CA GLU A 6 -8.92 4.39 1.47
C GLU A 6 -8.68 3.22 2.44
N LEU A 7 -8.10 2.12 1.96
CA LEU A 7 -7.79 0.97 2.80
C LEU A 7 -6.79 1.30 3.89
N ARG A 8 -5.77 2.12 3.59
CA ARG A 8 -4.82 2.57 4.61
C ARG A 8 -5.53 3.39 5.68
N THR A 9 -6.43 4.30 5.30
CA THR A 9 -7.19 5.10 6.27
C THR A 9 -8.16 4.25 7.08
N ASN A 10 -8.81 3.24 6.47
CA ASN A 10 -9.70 2.31 7.16
C ASN A 10 -8.93 1.40 8.15
N ALA A 11 -7.70 1.03 7.81
CA ALA A 11 -6.77 0.35 8.71
C ALA A 11 -6.23 1.26 9.83
N GLY A 12 -6.60 2.55 9.87
CA GLY A 12 -6.12 3.50 10.89
C GLY A 12 -4.62 3.81 10.80
N LEU A 13 -3.97 3.52 9.67
CA LEU A 13 -2.52 3.66 9.52
C LEU A 13 -2.14 5.02 8.92
N THR A 14 -1.14 5.67 9.50
CA THR A 14 -0.43 6.76 8.84
C THR A 14 0.56 6.21 7.80
N ILE A 15 0.96 7.05 6.83
CA ILE A 15 2.04 6.71 5.88
C ILE A 15 3.34 6.31 6.62
N THR A 16 3.64 6.97 7.73
CA THR A 16 4.84 6.68 8.54
C THR A 16 4.78 5.31 9.20
N GLN A 17 3.62 4.91 9.76
CA GLN A 17 3.45 3.58 10.34
C GLN A 17 3.55 2.50 9.27
N LEU A 18 2.80 2.65 8.17
CA LEU A 18 2.85 1.70 7.07
C LEU A 18 4.26 1.57 6.48
N SER A 19 5.01 2.67 6.40
CA SER A 19 6.40 2.66 5.94
C SER A 19 7.30 1.78 6.82
N LYS A 20 7.17 1.89 8.14
CA LYS A 20 7.96 1.07 9.09
C LYS A 20 7.58 -0.41 9.00
N GLU A 21 6.29 -0.71 8.88
CA GLU A 21 5.80 -2.09 8.92
C GLU A 21 6.00 -2.86 7.62
N SER A 22 5.90 -2.17 6.48
CA SER A 22 6.12 -2.77 5.17
C SER A 22 7.59 -2.76 4.75
N ASP A 23 8.44 -2.01 5.46
CA ASP A 23 9.82 -1.71 5.04
C ASP A 23 9.85 -1.15 3.61
N VAL A 24 8.93 -0.21 3.36
CA VAL A 24 8.81 0.54 2.09
C VAL A 24 8.90 2.02 2.42
N SER A 25 9.67 2.77 1.63
CA SER A 25 9.87 4.19 1.88
C SER A 25 8.55 4.97 1.77
N ARG A 26 8.37 5.99 2.63
CA ARG A 26 7.22 6.90 2.56
C ARG A 26 6.97 7.48 1.16
N ALA A 27 8.05 7.86 0.46
CA ALA A 27 7.96 8.37 -0.90
C ALA A 27 7.36 7.36 -1.89
N THR A 28 7.57 6.06 -1.68
CA THR A 28 6.94 5.01 -2.50
C THR A 28 5.45 4.87 -2.17
N ILE A 29 5.07 5.00 -0.90
CA ILE A 29 3.67 4.98 -0.48
C ILE A 29 2.92 6.16 -1.10
N GLU A 30 3.50 7.36 -1.03
CA GLU A 30 2.95 8.56 -1.66
C GLU A 30 2.81 8.41 -3.19
N LYS A 31 3.71 7.66 -3.85
CA LYS A 31 3.56 7.32 -5.27
C LYS A 31 2.34 6.45 -5.51
N VAL A 32 2.15 5.41 -4.70
CA VAL A 32 0.97 4.53 -4.80
C VAL A 32 -0.32 5.33 -4.61
N GLU A 33 -0.38 6.22 -3.61
CA GLU A 33 -1.56 7.06 -3.35
C GLU A 33 -1.84 8.09 -4.44
N LYS A 34 -0.82 8.42 -5.25
CA LYS A 34 -0.94 9.29 -6.44
C LYS A 34 -1.14 8.51 -7.74
N ASP A 35 -1.43 7.20 -7.66
CA ASP A 35 -1.57 6.30 -8.81
C ASP A 35 -0.32 6.28 -9.74
N LEU A 36 0.86 6.47 -9.15
CA LEU A 36 2.13 6.36 -9.85
C LEU A 36 2.66 4.93 -9.77
N PRO A 37 3.27 4.42 -10.85
CA PRO A 37 3.76 3.06 -10.87
C PRO A 37 4.91 2.82 -9.89
N VAL A 38 4.87 1.68 -9.20
CA VAL A 38 5.93 1.20 -8.30
C VAL A 38 6.34 -0.23 -8.64
N ARG A 39 7.47 -0.71 -8.10
CA ARG A 39 7.86 -2.11 -8.32
C ARG A 39 6.82 -3.06 -7.71
N ALA A 40 6.47 -4.13 -8.42
CA ALA A 40 5.50 -5.12 -7.94
C ALA A 40 5.85 -5.69 -6.55
N ALA A 41 7.14 -5.92 -6.27
CA ALA A 41 7.60 -6.37 -4.97
C ALA A 41 7.28 -5.37 -3.84
N LEU A 42 7.39 -4.06 -4.10
CA LEU A 42 7.07 -3.02 -3.11
C LEU A 42 5.55 -2.92 -2.90
N ALA A 43 4.77 -3.01 -3.98
CA ALA A 43 3.31 -3.05 -3.89
C ALA A 43 2.83 -4.25 -3.06
N ALA A 44 3.41 -5.44 -3.29
CA ALA A 44 3.12 -6.64 -2.51
C ALA A 44 3.43 -6.47 -1.01
N ARG A 45 4.59 -5.88 -0.67
CA ARG A 45 4.95 -5.60 0.73
C ARG A 45 3.95 -4.67 1.41
N LEU A 46 3.49 -3.62 0.72
CA LEU A 46 2.48 -2.70 1.23
C LEU A 46 1.15 -3.40 1.50
N CYS A 47 0.67 -4.19 0.54
CA CYS A 47 -0.58 -4.93 0.68
C CYS A 47 -0.50 -6.00 1.78
N ASN A 48 0.63 -6.67 1.93
CA ASN A 48 0.86 -7.63 3.01
C ASN A 48 0.86 -6.95 4.39
N ALA A 49 1.41 -5.75 4.51
CA ALA A 49 1.35 -4.99 5.76
C ALA A 49 -0.09 -4.55 6.05
N LEU A 50 -0.80 -4.00 5.06
CA LEU A 50 -2.22 -3.63 5.21
C LEU A 50 -3.10 -4.81 5.62
N SER A 51 -2.89 -5.98 5.03
CA SER A 51 -3.65 -7.21 5.33
C SER A 51 -3.51 -7.68 6.78
N LYS A 52 -2.54 -7.19 7.55
CA LYS A 52 -2.41 -7.50 8.99
C LYS A 52 -3.31 -6.63 9.86
N HIS A 53 -3.71 -5.47 9.35
CA HIS A 53 -4.59 -4.51 10.04
C HIS A 53 -6.02 -4.56 9.51
N LEU A 54 -6.21 -5.17 8.34
CA LEU A 54 -7.51 -5.46 7.78
C LEU A 54 -7.87 -6.90 8.12
N ASP A 55 -9.13 -7.18 8.44
CA ASP A 55 -9.62 -8.54 8.74
C ASP A 55 -9.66 -9.46 7.50
N HIS A 56 -9.05 -9.05 6.39
CA HIS A 56 -8.98 -9.80 5.14
C HIS A 56 -7.68 -9.53 4.39
N GLN A 57 -7.31 -10.47 3.54
CA GLN A 57 -6.18 -10.32 2.63
C GLN A 57 -6.50 -9.27 1.56
N VAL A 58 -5.48 -8.49 1.20
CA VAL A 58 -5.51 -7.51 0.12
C VAL A 58 -4.33 -7.76 -0.81
N THR A 59 -4.57 -7.72 -2.12
CA THR A 59 -3.53 -7.82 -3.14
C THR A 59 -3.42 -6.54 -3.96
N TYR A 60 -2.23 -6.25 -4.50
CA TYR A 60 -2.01 -5.01 -5.25
C TYR A 60 -2.85 -4.94 -6.55
N GLN A 61 -3.28 -6.09 -7.08
CA GLN A 61 -4.21 -6.20 -8.19
C GLN A 61 -5.63 -5.76 -7.81
N GLU A 62 -6.13 -6.17 -6.63
CA GLU A 62 -7.48 -5.83 -6.16
C GLU A 62 -7.62 -4.36 -5.76
N VAL A 63 -6.55 -3.76 -5.22
CA VAL A 63 -6.49 -2.31 -4.92
C VAL A 63 -6.17 -1.45 -6.13
N GLY A 64 -5.82 -2.05 -7.27
CA GLY A 64 -5.50 -1.31 -8.50
C GLY A 64 -4.18 -0.55 -8.44
N ILE A 65 -3.19 -1.01 -7.66
CA ILE A 65 -1.87 -0.37 -7.63
C ILE A 65 -1.18 -0.63 -8.97
N ARG A 66 -0.77 0.44 -9.64
CA ARG A 66 0.02 0.34 -10.88
C ARG A 66 1.42 -0.20 -10.57
N THR A 67 1.81 -1.28 -11.23
CA THR A 67 3.12 -1.90 -11.03
C THR A 67 3.98 -1.91 -12.28
N VAL A 68 5.28 -1.73 -12.10
CA VAL A 68 6.32 -2.05 -13.08
C VAL A 68 7.11 -3.28 -12.64
N ARG A 69 7.69 -3.98 -13.62
CA ARG A 69 8.58 -5.12 -13.37
C ARG A 69 9.84 -4.67 -12.62
#